data_AF-A0A3L5TRH9-F1
#
_entry.id   AF-A0A3L5TRH9-F1
#
_cell.length_a   1.000
_cell.length_b   1.000
_cell.length_c   1.000
_cell.angle_alpha   90.00
_cell.angle_beta   90.00
_cell.angle_gamma   90.00
#
_symmetry.space_group_name_H-M   'P 1'
#
loop_
_entity.id
_entity.type
_entity.pdbx_description
1 polymer ?
#
loop_
_entity_poly.entity_id
_entity_poly.type
_entity_poly.pdbx_seq_one_letter_code
_entity_poly.pdbx_strand_id
1 'polypeptide(L)'
;DRVTEDDIIGTYALPLSLLSSPGGEGFLPTFGPCYVNFYGSTREFSELPDDYEDLNLGKGEGVAYRGRALVELATTLGQMPDQNVTEIESDNVLRVQKFMRRRKFKLHAAFLNATMVSAIDAPVEFELSIGNYGNKLDDNVPPCSSTTQPTNAVFDGCHYYYLPWGGTKPCVVVDCSWEDISFRLETLNLLLTIVDNLEGNIEQVKIGTKAKLPTPELAQLLMSLLEQLVNDCRKQVALPQQGRHVENNLDKLLRTYRKEELQYIIEEASNLRENATDINEAISEVEGILQRLKNLAQEPQNSMPDVILWMISGDKRIAYYRIPANEVLYSSHPDYIGRKCGKIQSIQM
;
A
#
# COMPACT_ATOMS: atom_id res chain seq x y z
N ASP A 1 -18.84 17.11 14.63
CA ASP A 1 -17.49 16.61 14.26
C ASP A 1 -16.30 17.49 14.61
N ARG A 2 -16.52 18.64 15.27
CA ARG A 2 -15.47 19.46 15.87
C ARG A 2 -15.88 19.71 17.32
N VAL A 3 -15.03 19.37 18.27
CA VAL A 3 -15.12 19.82 19.67
C VAL A 3 -14.69 21.29 19.74
N THR A 4 -13.67 21.67 18.94
CA THR A 4 -13.26 23.06 18.70
C THR A 4 -12.93 23.35 17.23
N GLU A 5 -12.83 24.62 16.84
CA GLU A 5 -12.56 25.00 15.44
C GLU A 5 -11.22 24.45 14.89
N ASP A 6 -10.26 24.15 15.78
CA ASP A 6 -8.87 23.79 15.47
C ASP A 6 -8.49 22.33 15.77
N ASP A 7 -9.47 21.43 15.89
CA ASP A 7 -9.16 20.02 16.20
C ASP A 7 -8.38 19.34 15.07
N ILE A 8 -7.26 18.70 15.42
CA ILE A 8 -6.50 17.86 14.49
C ILE A 8 -7.31 16.61 14.19
N ILE A 9 -7.66 16.40 12.92
CA ILE A 9 -8.46 15.25 12.48
C ILE A 9 -7.64 14.11 11.88
N GLY A 10 -6.40 14.38 11.46
CA GLY A 10 -5.47 13.41 10.90
C GLY A 10 -4.13 14.04 10.54
N THR A 11 -3.08 13.22 10.52
CA THR A 11 -1.70 13.64 10.25
C THR A 11 -1.10 12.78 9.15
N TYR A 12 -0.28 13.38 8.27
CA TYR A 12 0.48 12.66 7.25
C TYR A 12 1.95 13.08 7.30
N ALA A 13 2.85 12.11 7.42
CA ALA A 13 4.29 12.36 7.42
C ALA A 13 4.85 12.13 6.00
N LEU A 14 5.63 13.10 5.50
CA LEU A 14 6.37 13.01 4.25
C LEU A 14 7.86 12.80 4.56
N PRO A 15 8.39 11.56 4.51
CA PRO A 15 9.79 11.32 4.82
C PRO A 15 10.69 11.86 3.70
N LEU A 16 11.53 12.85 4.00
CA LEU A 16 12.43 13.47 3.01
C LEU A 16 13.38 12.47 2.34
N SER A 17 13.71 11.37 3.03
CA SER A 17 14.53 10.28 2.51
C SER A 17 13.89 9.55 1.32
N LEU A 18 12.56 9.61 1.16
CA LEU A 18 11.84 9.02 0.01
C LEU A 18 11.62 10.01 -1.12
N LEU A 19 11.86 11.30 -0.85
CA LEU A 19 11.59 12.40 -1.77
C LEU A 19 12.85 12.97 -2.39
N SER A 20 14.01 12.43 -2.02
CA SER A 20 15.32 12.89 -2.44
C SER A 20 16.26 11.71 -2.67
N SER A 21 17.30 11.93 -3.47
CA SER A 21 18.41 10.99 -3.61
C SER A 21 19.71 11.76 -3.40
N PRO A 22 20.57 11.39 -2.45
CA PRO A 22 21.86 12.04 -2.26
C PRO A 22 22.88 11.58 -3.31
N GLY A 23 23.80 12.47 -3.70
CA GLY A 23 24.91 12.13 -4.61
C GLY A 23 25.02 13.07 -5.81
N GLY A 24 26.05 12.86 -6.64
CA GLY A 24 26.33 13.70 -7.82
C GLY A 24 25.26 13.65 -8.91
N GLU A 25 24.57 12.51 -9.04
CA GLU A 25 23.39 12.31 -9.91
C GLU A 25 22.08 12.25 -9.10
N GLY A 26 22.14 12.67 -7.84
CA GLY A 26 21.00 12.73 -6.94
C GLY A 26 20.01 13.86 -7.28
N PHE A 27 18.92 13.93 -6.53
CA PHE A 27 17.93 14.99 -6.66
C PHE A 27 17.49 15.52 -5.30
N LEU A 28 17.23 16.84 -5.26
CA LEU A 28 16.73 17.53 -4.08
C LEU A 28 15.31 17.06 -3.72
N PRO A 29 14.88 17.22 -2.45
CA PRO A 29 13.53 16.89 -2.04
C PRO A 29 12.46 17.48 -2.95
N THR A 30 11.63 16.63 -3.54
CA THR A 30 10.50 17.05 -4.37
C THR A 30 9.34 16.09 -4.18
N PHE A 31 8.11 16.60 -4.24
CA PHE A 31 6.89 15.79 -4.13
C PHE A 31 5.79 16.42 -4.96
N GLY A 32 4.96 15.60 -5.56
CA GLY A 32 3.74 16.05 -6.19
C GLY A 32 3.93 16.84 -7.48
N PRO A 33 2.86 17.47 -8.02
CA PRO A 33 1.51 17.49 -7.45
C PRO A 33 0.94 16.08 -7.27
N CYS A 34 0.52 15.75 -6.04
CA CYS A 34 -0.05 14.46 -5.69
C CYS A 34 -0.96 14.62 -4.47
N TYR A 35 -2.04 13.85 -4.42
CA TYR A 35 -2.86 13.84 -3.22
C TYR A 35 -2.22 13.00 -2.13
N VAL A 36 -2.33 13.49 -0.90
CA VAL A 36 -2.06 12.75 0.33
C VAL A 36 -3.39 12.42 1.00
N ASN A 37 -3.53 11.18 1.48
CA ASN A 37 -4.74 10.72 2.16
C ASN A 37 -4.54 10.86 3.67
N PHE A 38 -5.51 11.47 4.36
CA PHE A 38 -5.48 11.62 5.81
C PHE A 38 -6.35 10.56 6.47
N TYR A 39 -5.80 9.94 7.50
CA TYR A 39 -6.51 9.00 8.35
C TYR A 39 -6.42 9.44 9.80
N GLY A 40 -7.44 9.10 10.57
CA GLY A 40 -7.49 9.36 12.01
C GLY A 40 -8.20 8.24 12.75
N SER A 41 -8.49 8.50 14.02
CA SER A 41 -9.28 7.69 14.94
C SER A 41 -10.68 7.32 14.43
N THR A 42 -11.18 6.16 14.86
CA THR A 42 -12.59 5.79 14.65
C THR A 42 -13.49 6.70 15.47
N ARG A 43 -14.31 7.52 14.81
CA ARG A 43 -15.36 8.25 15.52
C ARG A 43 -16.58 7.35 15.64
N GLU A 44 -16.69 6.67 16.78
CA GLU A 44 -18.02 6.38 17.29
C GLU A 44 -18.62 7.74 17.68
N PHE A 45 -19.84 8.06 17.26
CA PHE A 45 -20.53 9.30 17.64
C PHE A 45 -20.86 9.28 19.15
N SER A 46 -19.84 9.33 20.00
CA SER A 46 -19.95 9.28 21.45
C SER A 46 -19.65 10.66 22.02
N GLU A 47 -20.37 11.02 23.09
CA GLU A 47 -20.16 12.28 23.82
C GLU A 47 -18.91 12.22 24.73
N LEU A 48 -18.15 11.12 24.70
CA LEU A 48 -16.97 10.89 25.52
C LEU A 48 -15.68 11.25 24.76
N PRO A 49 -14.57 11.58 25.47
CA PRO A 49 -13.26 11.75 24.85
C PRO A 49 -12.87 10.52 24.05
N ASP A 50 -12.31 10.73 22.87
CA ASP A 50 -11.89 9.65 21.98
C ASP A 50 -10.56 9.05 22.49
N ASP A 51 -10.62 7.83 23.02
CA ASP A 51 -9.46 7.11 23.56
C ASP A 51 -8.33 6.92 22.51
N TYR A 52 -8.63 7.17 21.23
CA TYR A 52 -7.69 7.05 20.11
C TYR A 52 -7.26 8.41 19.52
N GLU A 53 -7.42 9.52 20.23
CA GLU A 53 -6.99 10.87 19.79
C GLU A 53 -5.53 10.91 19.30
N ASP A 54 -4.65 10.13 19.91
CA ASP A 54 -3.25 10.00 19.52
C ASP A 54 -3.07 9.57 18.04
N LEU A 55 -4.03 8.83 17.46
CA LEU A 55 -4.02 8.48 16.03
C LEU A 55 -4.24 9.71 15.14
N ASN A 56 -4.99 10.71 15.60
CA ASN A 56 -5.17 11.96 14.85
C ASN A 56 -3.86 12.76 14.80
N LEU A 57 -3.04 12.65 15.85
CA LEU A 57 -1.72 13.27 15.98
C LEU A 57 -0.60 12.50 15.25
N GLY A 58 -0.94 11.40 14.55
CA GLY A 58 0.01 10.56 13.85
C GLY A 58 0.84 9.65 14.76
N LYS A 59 0.45 9.47 16.03
CA LYS A 59 1.10 8.51 16.95
C LYS A 59 0.51 7.11 16.76
N GLY A 60 0.61 6.61 15.53
CA GLY A 60 0.02 5.35 15.09
C GLY A 60 -0.72 5.51 13.76
N GLU A 61 -1.17 4.40 13.21
CA GLU A 61 -1.93 4.42 11.96
C GLU A 61 -3.41 4.65 12.22
N GLY A 62 -3.91 5.82 11.82
CA GLY A 62 -5.35 6.07 11.73
C GLY A 62 -6.01 5.18 10.67
N VAL A 63 -7.30 4.90 10.85
CA VAL A 63 -8.07 3.95 10.03
C VAL A 63 -9.34 4.54 9.46
N ALA A 64 -9.86 5.61 10.08
CA ALA A 64 -10.98 6.37 9.53
C ALA A 64 -10.43 7.40 8.55
N TYR A 65 -10.83 7.29 7.30
CA TYR A 65 -10.44 8.26 6.26
C TYR A 65 -11.09 9.63 6.55
N ARG A 66 -10.28 10.69 6.50
CA ARG A 66 -10.67 12.08 6.87
C ARG A 66 -10.75 13.02 5.69
N GLY A 67 -10.26 12.59 4.54
CA GLY A 67 -10.11 13.41 3.37
C GLY A 67 -8.70 13.36 2.83
N ARG A 68 -8.40 14.33 1.97
CA ARG A 68 -7.16 14.37 1.19
C ARG A 68 -6.84 15.79 0.76
N ALA A 69 -5.56 16.09 0.62
CA ALA A 69 -5.08 17.37 0.10
C ALA A 69 -4.16 17.13 -1.09
N LEU A 70 -4.27 17.97 -2.12
CA LEU A 70 -3.32 17.97 -3.23
C LEU A 70 -2.12 18.82 -2.81
N VAL A 71 -0.94 18.19 -2.74
CA VAL A 71 0.28 18.82 -2.21
C VAL A 71 1.38 18.76 -3.28
N GLU A 72 2.19 19.81 -3.34
CA GLU A 72 3.42 19.88 -4.12
C GLU A 72 4.53 20.46 -3.22
N LEU A 73 5.69 19.81 -3.22
CA LEU A 73 6.91 20.26 -2.58
C LEU A 73 7.97 20.45 -3.66
N ALA A 74 8.53 21.66 -3.73
CA ALA A 74 9.65 21.98 -4.58
C ALA A 74 10.76 22.60 -3.73
N THR A 75 11.99 22.13 -3.93
CA THR A 75 13.18 22.68 -3.27
C THR A 75 13.97 23.51 -4.28
N THR A 76 14.30 24.75 -3.90
CA THR A 76 15.19 25.63 -4.66
C THR A 76 16.43 25.94 -3.82
N LEU A 77 17.59 26.02 -4.47
CA LEU A 77 18.82 26.47 -3.82
C LEU A 77 18.85 28.00 -3.84
N GLY A 78 19.02 28.63 -2.68
CA GLY A 78 19.06 30.10 -2.60
C GLY A 78 18.74 30.62 -1.21
N GLN A 79 18.34 31.90 -1.19
CA GLN A 79 17.89 32.56 0.04
C GLN A 79 16.46 32.10 0.38
N MET A 80 16.16 32.06 1.69
CA MET A 80 14.81 31.83 2.18
C MET A 80 13.86 32.92 1.64
N PRO A 81 12.60 32.57 1.32
CA PRO A 81 11.63 33.57 0.92
C PRO A 81 11.33 34.54 2.08
N ASP A 82 11.13 35.82 1.77
CA ASP A 82 10.75 36.83 2.77
C ASP A 82 9.34 36.58 3.33
N GLN A 83 8.46 35.95 2.54
CA GLN A 83 7.09 35.61 2.92
C GLN A 83 6.87 34.09 2.92
N ASN A 84 6.44 33.55 4.07
CA ASN A 84 6.28 32.11 4.27
C ASN A 84 4.92 31.55 3.81
N VAL A 85 3.91 32.42 3.63
CA VAL A 85 2.55 32.02 3.23
C VAL A 85 2.00 33.03 2.23
N THR A 86 1.63 32.54 1.05
CA THR A 86 1.01 33.30 -0.02
C THR A 86 -0.17 32.51 -0.61
N GLU A 87 -1.11 33.21 -1.24
CA GLU A 87 -2.15 32.55 -2.02
C GLU A 87 -1.55 31.85 -3.25
N ILE A 88 -2.16 30.74 -3.66
CA ILE A 88 -1.71 29.99 -4.83
C ILE A 88 -2.10 30.76 -6.10
N GLU A 89 -1.12 31.10 -6.92
CA GLU A 89 -1.34 31.79 -8.20
C GLU A 89 -2.25 30.98 -9.15
N SER A 90 -3.11 31.68 -9.89
CA SER A 90 -4.06 31.07 -10.84
C SER A 90 -3.41 30.15 -11.87
N ASP A 91 -2.19 30.50 -12.33
CA ASP A 91 -1.43 29.68 -13.29
C ASP A 91 -1.01 28.34 -12.69
N ASN A 92 -0.68 28.32 -11.39
CA ASN A 92 -0.40 27.09 -10.66
C ASN A 92 -1.66 26.25 -10.50
N VAL A 93 -2.80 26.86 -10.19
CA VAL A 93 -4.09 26.16 -10.12
C VAL A 93 -4.40 25.49 -11.47
N LEU A 94 -4.28 26.20 -12.59
CA LEU A 94 -4.50 25.65 -13.93
C LEU A 94 -3.52 24.52 -14.27
N ARG A 95 -2.24 24.67 -13.90
CA ARG A 95 -1.22 23.64 -14.11
C ARG A 95 -1.55 22.33 -13.41
N VAL A 96 -2.12 22.39 -12.20
CA VAL A 96 -2.39 21.19 -11.39
C VAL A 96 -3.74 20.51 -11.68
N GLN A 97 -4.68 21.17 -12.36
CA GLN A 97 -6.00 20.61 -12.68
C GLN A 97 -5.96 19.24 -13.38
N LYS A 98 -4.95 19.02 -14.23
CA LYS A 98 -4.76 17.72 -14.91
C LYS A 98 -4.54 16.55 -13.94
N PHE A 99 -3.97 16.80 -12.75
CA PHE A 99 -3.76 15.79 -11.72
C PHE A 99 -5.03 15.47 -10.92
N MET A 100 -6.13 16.22 -11.12
CA MET A 100 -7.41 15.98 -10.44
C MET A 100 -8.35 15.07 -11.25
N ARG A 101 -7.93 14.62 -12.44
CA ARG A 101 -8.74 13.79 -13.32
C ARG A 101 -8.93 12.40 -12.73
N ARG A 102 -10.19 12.05 -12.43
CA ARG A 102 -10.57 10.74 -11.88
C ARG A 102 -11.01 9.76 -12.96
N ARG A 103 -10.80 8.47 -12.67
CA ARG A 103 -11.30 7.30 -13.40
C ARG A 103 -12.17 6.48 -12.47
N LYS A 104 -13.10 5.73 -13.04
CA LYS A 104 -13.95 4.81 -12.29
C LYS A 104 -13.17 3.53 -11.98
N PHE A 105 -13.22 3.11 -10.74
CA PHE A 105 -12.68 1.85 -10.25
C PHE A 105 -13.82 1.05 -9.62
N LYS A 106 -13.66 -0.27 -9.60
CA LYS A 106 -14.61 -1.18 -8.96
C LYS A 106 -13.83 -2.12 -8.05
N LEU A 107 -14.18 -2.08 -6.77
CA LEU A 107 -13.70 -3.04 -5.78
C LEU A 107 -14.79 -4.09 -5.57
N HIS A 108 -14.39 -5.35 -5.66
CA HIS A 108 -15.28 -6.49 -5.47
C HIS A 108 -14.70 -7.40 -4.40
N ALA A 109 -15.51 -7.78 -3.41
CA ALA A 109 -15.12 -8.76 -2.40
C ALA A 109 -16.24 -9.78 -2.19
N ALA A 110 -15.83 -11.03 -2.01
CA ALA A 110 -16.72 -12.15 -1.68
C ALA A 110 -16.32 -12.73 -0.32
N PHE A 111 -17.27 -12.84 0.58
CA PHE A 111 -17.07 -13.35 1.92
C PHE A 111 -17.39 -14.84 1.97
N LEU A 112 -16.36 -15.66 2.20
CA LEU A 112 -16.53 -17.12 2.21
C LEU A 112 -17.03 -17.61 3.58
N ASN A 113 -16.36 -17.19 4.65
CA ASN A 113 -16.63 -17.63 6.01
C ASN A 113 -16.28 -16.52 7.00
N ALA A 114 -17.00 -16.47 8.11
CA ALA A 114 -16.66 -15.67 9.29
C ALA A 114 -16.79 -16.57 10.52
N THR A 115 -15.66 -16.92 11.13
CA THR A 115 -15.54 -17.87 12.25
C THR A 115 -14.76 -17.22 13.38
N MET A 116 -14.78 -17.82 14.57
CA MET A 116 -14.11 -17.25 15.75
C MET A 116 -14.58 -15.82 16.07
N VAL A 117 -15.87 -15.56 15.83
CA VAL A 117 -16.52 -14.33 16.23
C VAL A 117 -16.68 -14.38 17.75
N SER A 118 -16.39 -13.27 18.46
CA SER A 118 -16.66 -13.20 19.90
C SER A 118 -18.16 -13.37 20.16
N ALA A 119 -18.53 -13.76 21.39
CA ALA A 119 -19.93 -13.73 21.79
C ALA A 119 -20.40 -12.25 21.75
N ILE A 120 -21.32 -11.95 20.84
CA ILE A 120 -21.83 -10.60 20.59
C ILE A 120 -23.36 -10.64 20.66
N ASP A 121 -23.94 -9.67 21.36
CA ASP A 121 -25.38 -9.62 21.66
C ASP A 121 -26.23 -9.06 20.49
N ALA A 122 -25.61 -8.58 19.41
CA ALA A 122 -26.27 -7.99 18.26
C ALA A 122 -25.77 -8.60 16.93
N PRO A 123 -26.61 -8.57 15.86
CA PRO A 123 -26.22 -9.05 14.54
C PRO A 123 -24.92 -8.40 14.05
N VAL A 124 -24.08 -9.19 13.39
CA VAL A 124 -22.81 -8.75 12.81
C VAL A 124 -22.98 -8.46 11.32
N GLU A 125 -22.42 -7.35 10.88
CA GLU A 125 -22.32 -6.91 9.49
C GLU A 125 -20.85 -6.60 9.17
N PHE A 126 -20.41 -6.92 7.96
CA PHE A 126 -19.13 -6.45 7.44
C PHE A 126 -19.35 -5.34 6.42
N GLU A 127 -18.55 -4.28 6.49
CA GLU A 127 -18.56 -3.16 5.55
C GLU A 127 -17.20 -3.03 4.87
N LEU A 128 -17.19 -2.85 3.56
CA LEU A 128 -15.98 -2.57 2.80
C LEU A 128 -16.00 -1.13 2.27
N SER A 129 -14.97 -0.36 2.58
CA SER A 129 -14.86 1.04 2.18
C SER A 129 -13.51 1.34 1.55
N ILE A 130 -13.47 2.34 0.66
CA ILE A 130 -12.24 2.92 0.12
C ILE A 130 -12.42 4.45 0.06
N GLY A 131 -11.65 5.17 0.88
CA GLY A 131 -11.94 6.58 1.16
C GLY A 131 -13.35 6.74 1.71
N ASN A 132 -14.16 7.62 1.12
CA ASN A 132 -15.57 7.77 1.49
C ASN A 132 -16.48 6.73 0.80
N TYR A 133 -16.06 6.13 -0.33
CA TYR A 133 -16.90 5.19 -1.07
C TYR A 133 -17.10 3.90 -0.27
N GLY A 134 -18.36 3.50 -0.09
CA GLY A 134 -18.74 2.31 0.67
C GLY A 134 -18.90 2.52 2.17
N ASN A 135 -18.58 3.71 2.70
CA ASN A 135 -18.90 4.06 4.08
C ASN A 135 -20.41 4.32 4.21
N LYS A 136 -21.14 3.50 4.96
CA LYS A 136 -22.60 3.62 5.11
C LYS A 136 -23.05 4.89 5.86
N LEU A 137 -22.12 5.56 6.53
CA LEU A 137 -22.38 6.77 7.32
C LEU A 137 -22.08 8.06 6.54
N ASP A 138 -21.61 7.97 5.29
CA ASP A 138 -21.22 9.13 4.48
C ASP A 138 -22.19 9.35 3.32
N ASP A 139 -22.90 10.49 3.35
CA ASP A 139 -23.87 10.89 2.33
C ASP A 139 -23.26 11.74 1.19
N ASN A 140 -21.95 12.02 1.22
CA ASN A 140 -21.28 12.86 0.21
C ASN A 140 -20.90 12.09 -1.06
N VAL A 141 -21.06 10.77 -1.07
CA VAL A 141 -20.75 9.89 -2.20
C VAL A 141 -21.95 9.03 -2.58
N PRO A 142 -22.04 8.56 -3.85
CA PRO A 142 -23.09 7.65 -4.25
C PRO A 142 -23.13 6.37 -3.40
N PRO A 143 -24.32 5.87 -3.04
CA PRO A 143 -24.45 4.66 -2.24
C PRO A 143 -23.89 3.44 -3.00
N CYS A 144 -23.24 2.55 -2.25
CA CYS A 144 -22.64 1.32 -2.76
C CYS A 144 -23.24 0.11 -2.05
N SER A 145 -23.23 -1.06 -2.69
CA SER A 145 -23.52 -2.33 -2.04
C SER A 145 -22.29 -2.82 -1.28
N SER A 146 -21.86 -2.03 -0.30
CA SER A 146 -20.59 -2.20 0.43
C SER A 146 -20.70 -3.08 1.67
N THR A 147 -21.91 -3.47 2.07
CA THR A 147 -22.13 -4.23 3.31
C THR A 147 -22.75 -5.60 3.09
N THR A 148 -22.43 -6.53 4.00
CA THR A 148 -23.09 -7.84 4.09
C THR A 148 -24.42 -7.73 4.83
N GLN A 149 -25.32 -8.69 4.65
CA GLN A 149 -26.54 -8.71 5.47
C GLN A 149 -26.22 -8.93 6.95
N PRO A 150 -26.83 -8.16 7.88
CA PRO A 150 -26.69 -8.38 9.31
C PRO A 150 -27.06 -9.81 9.70
N THR A 151 -26.12 -10.52 10.34
CA THR A 151 -26.26 -11.95 10.64
C THR A 151 -25.95 -12.22 12.12
N ASN A 152 -26.84 -12.95 12.81
CA ASN A 152 -26.58 -13.37 14.17
C ASN A 152 -25.49 -14.45 14.21
N ALA A 153 -24.54 -14.30 15.13
CA ALA A 153 -23.52 -15.30 15.35
C ALA A 153 -24.11 -16.53 16.04
N VAL A 154 -23.74 -17.72 15.56
CA VAL A 154 -24.21 -19.01 16.08
C VAL A 154 -23.03 -19.77 16.67
N PHE A 155 -23.22 -20.35 17.85
CA PHE A 155 -22.21 -21.21 18.48
C PHE A 155 -22.14 -22.55 17.76
N ASP A 156 -20.94 -23.02 17.45
CA ASP A 156 -20.70 -24.31 16.79
C ASP A 156 -20.99 -25.53 17.69
N GLY A 157 -21.27 -25.29 18.97
CA GLY A 157 -21.52 -26.33 19.97
C GLY A 157 -20.27 -26.81 20.72
N CYS A 158 -19.09 -26.30 20.37
CA CYS A 158 -17.82 -26.78 20.89
C CYS A 158 -16.82 -25.66 21.22
N HIS A 159 -16.43 -24.84 20.24
CA HIS A 159 -15.23 -24.00 20.32
C HIS A 159 -15.47 -22.51 20.06
N TYR A 160 -16.40 -22.13 19.17
CA TYR A 160 -16.51 -20.72 18.74
C TYR A 160 -17.86 -20.34 18.12
N TYR A 161 -18.11 -19.03 18.02
CA TYR A 161 -19.22 -18.49 17.23
C TYR A 161 -18.79 -18.20 15.79
N TYR A 162 -19.73 -18.36 14.86
CA TYR A 162 -19.53 -18.12 13.44
C TYR A 162 -20.80 -17.53 12.80
N LEU A 163 -20.67 -16.92 11.62
CA LEU A 163 -21.82 -16.46 10.84
C LEU A 163 -22.27 -17.57 9.87
N PRO A 164 -23.52 -18.06 9.98
CA PRO A 164 -24.01 -19.21 9.22
C PRO A 164 -24.41 -18.85 7.78
N TRP A 165 -23.50 -18.29 6.98
CA TRP A 165 -23.78 -17.94 5.57
C TRP A 165 -24.07 -19.15 4.67
N GLY A 166 -23.70 -20.37 5.09
CA GLY A 166 -24.02 -21.59 4.37
C GLY A 166 -23.57 -21.55 2.91
N GLY A 167 -24.48 -21.89 1.99
CA GLY A 167 -24.23 -21.90 0.54
C GLY A 167 -24.39 -20.53 -0.15
N THR A 168 -24.95 -19.51 0.51
CA THR A 168 -25.19 -18.18 -0.05
C THR A 168 -24.15 -17.21 0.48
N LYS A 169 -23.04 -17.07 -0.24
CA LYS A 169 -21.92 -16.24 0.17
C LYS A 169 -22.21 -14.75 -0.08
N PRO A 170 -22.05 -13.86 0.92
CA PRO A 170 -22.19 -12.43 0.70
C PRO A 170 -21.14 -11.91 -0.27
N CYS A 171 -21.55 -11.03 -1.18
CA CYS A 171 -20.66 -10.31 -2.08
C CYS A 171 -20.96 -8.82 -1.99
N VAL A 172 -19.90 -8.01 -1.94
CA VAL A 172 -20.00 -6.55 -1.88
C VAL A 172 -19.26 -5.93 -3.06
N VAL A 173 -19.79 -4.81 -3.55
CA VAL A 173 -19.24 -4.05 -4.67
C VAL A 173 -19.20 -2.58 -4.30
N VAL A 174 -18.02 -1.98 -4.41
CA VAL A 174 -17.80 -0.56 -4.18
C VAL A 174 -17.35 0.07 -5.50
N ASP A 175 -18.25 0.85 -6.09
CA ASP A 175 -17.93 1.70 -7.23
C ASP A 175 -17.32 3.01 -6.71
N CYS A 176 -16.07 3.28 -7.08
CA CYS A 176 -15.33 4.45 -6.61
C CYS A 176 -14.67 5.20 -7.78
N SER A 177 -14.16 6.40 -7.52
CA SER A 177 -13.48 7.19 -8.54
C SER A 177 -12.27 7.92 -8.01
N TRP A 178 -11.11 7.65 -8.61
CA TRP A 178 -9.80 8.13 -8.17
C TRP A 178 -8.91 8.49 -9.35
N GLU A 179 -7.85 9.24 -9.10
CA GLU A 179 -6.77 9.53 -10.03
C GLU A 179 -6.10 8.21 -10.43
N ASP A 180 -5.87 8.02 -11.72
CA ASP A 180 -5.27 6.79 -12.21
C ASP A 180 -3.74 6.85 -12.07
N ILE A 181 -3.29 6.39 -10.89
CA ILE A 181 -1.88 6.22 -10.54
C ILE A 181 -1.41 4.77 -10.72
N SER A 182 -2.09 3.97 -11.55
CA SER A 182 -1.78 2.55 -11.72
C SER A 182 -0.30 2.33 -12.04
N PHE A 183 0.34 3.15 -12.89
CA PHE A 183 1.78 3.01 -13.17
C PHE A 183 2.70 3.07 -11.93
N ARG A 184 2.30 3.82 -10.88
CA ARG A 184 3.05 3.87 -9.60
C ARG A 184 2.85 2.57 -8.83
N LEU A 185 1.59 2.15 -8.69
CA LEU A 185 1.21 0.95 -7.92
C LEU A 185 1.67 -0.34 -8.60
N GLU A 186 1.65 -0.40 -9.93
CA GLU A 186 2.15 -1.50 -10.75
C GLU A 186 3.68 -1.63 -10.61
N THR A 187 4.41 -0.51 -10.61
CA THR A 187 5.85 -0.51 -10.33
C THR A 187 6.14 -0.97 -8.90
N LEU A 188 5.36 -0.51 -7.92
CA LEU A 188 5.48 -0.96 -6.53
C LEU A 188 5.24 -2.47 -6.41
N ASN A 189 4.18 -2.99 -7.03
CA ASN A 189 3.83 -4.41 -7.00
C ASN A 189 4.90 -5.29 -7.65
N LEU A 190 5.49 -4.84 -8.77
CA LEU A 190 6.65 -5.50 -9.37
C LEU A 190 7.77 -5.62 -8.34
N LEU A 191 8.21 -4.50 -7.77
CA LEU A 191 9.34 -4.46 -6.84
C LEU A 191 9.09 -5.30 -5.58
N LEU A 192 7.88 -5.25 -5.01
CA LEU A 192 7.49 -6.10 -3.89
C LEU A 192 7.54 -7.58 -4.24
N THR A 193 7.15 -7.96 -5.46
CA THR A 193 7.26 -9.35 -5.93
C THR A 193 8.71 -9.81 -6.02
N ILE A 194 9.62 -8.95 -6.52
CA ILE A 194 11.06 -9.23 -6.54
C ILE A 194 11.60 -9.43 -5.13
N VAL A 195 11.21 -8.55 -4.19
CA VAL A 195 11.58 -8.64 -2.77
C VAL A 195 11.11 -9.97 -2.17
N ASP A 196 9.83 -10.32 -2.31
CA ASP A 196 9.26 -11.55 -1.75
C ASP A 196 9.94 -12.82 -2.31
N ASN A 197 10.19 -12.84 -3.62
CA ASN A 197 10.91 -13.94 -4.28
C ASN A 197 12.33 -14.09 -3.73
N LEU A 198 13.05 -12.97 -3.58
CA LEU A 198 14.42 -12.96 -3.08
C LEU A 198 14.48 -13.41 -1.62
N GLU A 199 13.58 -12.92 -0.77
CA GLU A 199 13.47 -13.35 0.63
C GLU A 199 13.23 -14.85 0.76
N GLY A 200 12.29 -15.38 -0.02
CA GLY A 200 11.99 -16.81 -0.04
C GLY A 200 13.21 -17.64 -0.45
N ASN A 201 13.94 -17.21 -1.48
CA ASN A 201 15.14 -17.91 -1.95
C ASN A 201 16.29 -17.83 -0.95
N ILE A 202 16.52 -16.68 -0.31
CA ILE A 202 17.53 -16.54 0.76
C ILE A 202 17.21 -17.51 1.90
N GLU A 203 15.95 -17.58 2.33
CA GLU A 203 15.55 -18.46 3.42
C GLU A 203 15.75 -19.93 3.04
N GLN A 204 15.48 -20.33 1.80
CA GLN A 204 15.77 -21.68 1.32
C GLN A 204 17.26 -22.04 1.42
N VAL A 205 18.15 -21.13 1.01
CA VAL A 205 19.60 -21.36 1.14
C VAL A 205 20.00 -21.46 2.61
N LYS A 206 19.50 -20.56 3.47
CA LYS A 206 19.77 -20.59 4.92
C LYS A 206 19.29 -21.88 5.59
N ILE A 207 18.11 -22.36 5.24
CA ILE A 207 17.58 -23.65 5.71
C ILE A 207 18.52 -24.78 5.27
N GLY A 208 18.94 -24.79 4.01
CA GLY A 208 19.90 -25.77 3.50
C GLY A 208 21.22 -25.77 4.27
N THR A 209 21.77 -24.58 4.55
CA THR A 209 23.00 -24.42 5.33
C THR A 209 22.83 -24.97 6.75
N LYS A 210 21.72 -24.67 7.43
CA LYS A 210 21.39 -25.20 8.76
C LYS A 210 21.22 -26.73 8.74
N ALA A 211 20.63 -27.26 7.67
CA ALA A 211 20.46 -28.70 7.45
C ALA A 211 21.76 -29.41 7.04
N LYS A 212 22.86 -28.66 6.83
CA LYS A 212 24.17 -29.19 6.40
C LYS A 212 24.08 -29.96 5.08
N LEU A 213 23.31 -29.44 4.11
CA LEU A 213 23.28 -30.02 2.78
C LEU A 213 24.68 -30.03 2.15
N PRO A 214 24.97 -30.99 1.25
CA PRO A 214 26.23 -31.03 0.52
C PRO A 214 26.50 -29.69 -0.19
N THR A 215 27.76 -29.27 -0.21
CA THR A 215 28.20 -28.01 -0.87
C THR A 215 27.69 -27.86 -2.31
N PRO A 216 27.67 -28.91 -3.16
CA PRO A 216 27.12 -28.78 -4.52
C PRO A 216 25.64 -28.42 -4.55
N GLU A 217 24.84 -28.91 -3.60
CA GLU A 217 23.41 -28.59 -3.52
C GLU A 217 23.19 -27.14 -3.07
N LEU A 218 23.96 -26.66 -2.09
CA LEU A 218 23.89 -25.27 -1.65
C LEU A 218 24.34 -24.30 -2.75
N ALA A 219 25.39 -24.64 -3.49
CA ALA A 219 25.84 -23.87 -4.65
C ALA A 219 24.74 -23.80 -5.71
N GLN A 220 24.02 -24.90 -5.96
CA GLN A 220 22.90 -24.91 -6.91
C GLN A 220 21.74 -24.01 -6.46
N LEU A 221 21.39 -24.01 -5.17
CA LEU A 221 20.36 -23.12 -4.62
C LEU A 221 20.77 -21.65 -4.78
N LEU A 222 22.02 -21.31 -4.46
CA LEU A 222 22.55 -19.96 -4.60
C LEU A 222 22.58 -19.51 -6.08
N MET A 223 23.01 -20.38 -7.00
CA MET A 223 22.99 -20.08 -8.43
C MET A 223 21.57 -19.82 -8.94
N SER A 224 20.61 -20.66 -8.53
CA SER A 224 19.20 -20.48 -8.89
C SER A 224 18.63 -19.18 -8.34
N LEU A 225 19.00 -18.81 -7.10
CA LEU A 225 18.61 -17.54 -6.49
C LEU A 225 19.12 -16.36 -7.31
N LEU A 226 20.42 -16.34 -7.63
CA LEU A 226 21.04 -15.24 -8.36
C LEU A 226 20.51 -15.12 -9.80
N GLU A 227 20.27 -16.25 -10.47
CA GLU A 227 19.67 -16.27 -11.80
C GLU A 227 18.24 -15.72 -11.78
N GLN A 228 17.42 -16.13 -10.82
CA GLN A 228 16.07 -15.61 -10.65
C GLN A 228 16.09 -14.11 -10.35
N LEU A 229 16.96 -13.65 -9.45
CA LEU A 229 17.13 -12.23 -9.11
C LEU A 229 17.48 -11.40 -10.34
N VAL A 230 18.47 -11.83 -11.14
CA VAL A 230 18.86 -11.15 -12.37
C VAL A 230 17.69 -11.07 -13.35
N ASN A 231 16.93 -12.16 -13.52
CA ASN A 231 15.78 -12.18 -14.42
C ASN A 231 14.63 -11.29 -13.92
N ASP A 232 14.38 -11.28 -12.62
CA ASP A 232 13.36 -10.44 -11.99
C ASP A 232 13.72 -8.95 -12.10
N CYS A 233 14.98 -8.56 -11.86
CA CYS A 233 15.44 -7.18 -12.01
C CYS A 233 15.45 -6.68 -13.47
N ARG A 234 15.51 -7.58 -14.47
CA ARG A 234 15.39 -7.24 -15.89
C ARG A 234 13.97 -6.86 -16.31
N LYS A 235 12.96 -7.19 -15.49
CA LYS A 235 11.56 -6.82 -15.79
C LYS A 235 11.43 -5.31 -15.81
N GLN A 236 10.63 -4.82 -16.75
CA GLN A 236 10.47 -3.39 -16.95
C GLN A 236 9.58 -2.79 -15.87
N VAL A 237 9.98 -1.64 -15.31
CA VAL A 237 9.08 -0.83 -14.47
C VAL A 237 7.91 -0.28 -15.29
N ALA A 238 6.73 -0.15 -14.67
CA ALA A 238 5.55 0.30 -15.39
C ALA A 238 5.70 1.74 -15.91
N LEU A 239 5.28 1.97 -17.15
CA LEU A 239 5.36 3.29 -17.79
C LEU A 239 3.99 4.00 -17.76
N PRO A 240 3.98 5.33 -17.62
CA PRO A 240 2.75 6.10 -17.71
C PRO A 240 2.17 6.01 -19.14
N GLN A 241 0.87 5.73 -19.24
CA GLN A 241 0.16 5.65 -20.51
C GLN A 241 -0.30 7.05 -20.94
N GLN A 242 0.08 7.47 -22.15
CA GLN A 242 -0.27 8.78 -22.69
C GLN A 242 -1.80 8.96 -22.76
N GLY A 243 -2.30 10.12 -22.32
CA GLY A 243 -3.73 10.45 -22.28
C GLY A 243 -4.52 9.77 -21.15
N ARG A 244 -3.91 8.82 -20.44
CA ARG A 244 -4.48 8.14 -19.28
C ARG A 244 -3.86 8.63 -17.97
N HIS A 245 -2.54 8.60 -17.87
CA HIS A 245 -1.77 8.97 -16.68
C HIS A 245 -1.22 10.38 -16.79
N VAL A 246 -0.99 11.02 -15.64
CA VAL A 246 -0.31 12.31 -15.55
C VAL A 246 0.87 12.14 -14.61
N GLU A 247 2.06 12.35 -15.15
CA GLU A 247 3.30 12.15 -14.43
C GLU A 247 3.82 13.50 -13.88
N ASN A 248 4.31 13.48 -12.64
CA ASN A 248 4.95 14.63 -12.01
C ASN A 248 6.49 14.52 -12.00
N ASN A 249 7.18 15.46 -11.34
CA ASN A 249 8.64 15.49 -11.36
C ASN A 249 9.25 14.31 -10.60
N LEU A 250 8.74 14.02 -9.41
CA LEU A 250 9.24 12.91 -8.58
C LEU A 250 9.05 11.56 -9.28
N ASP A 251 7.95 11.36 -10.01
CA ASP A 251 7.73 10.13 -10.78
C ASP A 251 8.86 9.86 -11.79
N LYS A 252 9.30 10.90 -12.51
CA LYS A 252 10.39 10.79 -13.49
C LYS A 252 11.71 10.46 -12.81
N LEU A 253 12.01 11.14 -11.71
CA LEU A 253 13.23 10.95 -10.93
C LEU A 253 13.28 9.55 -10.33
N LEU A 254 12.20 9.10 -9.69
CA LEU A 254 12.09 7.75 -9.14
C LEU A 254 12.18 6.68 -10.21
N ARG A 255 11.60 6.90 -11.40
CA ARG A 255 11.73 5.94 -12.51
C ARG A 255 13.19 5.80 -12.97
N THR A 256 13.91 6.92 -13.15
CA THR A 256 15.32 6.90 -13.53
C THR A 256 16.15 6.18 -12.46
N TYR A 257 15.98 6.59 -11.19
CA TYR A 257 16.67 5.98 -10.05
C TYR A 257 16.41 4.47 -9.95
N ARG A 258 15.14 4.04 -10.00
CA ARG A 258 14.78 2.61 -9.96
C ARG A 258 15.41 1.83 -11.13
N LYS A 259 15.44 2.41 -12.33
CA LYS A 259 16.03 1.75 -13.50
C LYS A 259 17.55 1.56 -13.36
N GLU A 260 18.26 2.59 -12.91
CA GLU A 260 19.70 2.56 -12.71
C GLU A 260 20.09 1.60 -11.59
N GLU A 261 19.38 1.64 -10.46
CA GLU A 261 19.62 0.73 -9.34
C GLU A 261 19.37 -0.74 -9.69
N LEU A 262 18.27 -1.04 -10.41
CA LEU A 262 18.02 -2.40 -10.88
C LEU A 262 19.12 -2.89 -11.83
N GLN A 263 19.65 -2.00 -12.68
CA GLN A 263 20.77 -2.34 -13.55
C GLN A 263 22.06 -2.63 -12.77
N TYR A 264 22.37 -1.83 -11.74
CA TYR A 264 23.49 -2.10 -10.86
C TYR A 264 23.33 -3.46 -10.14
N ILE A 265 22.14 -3.74 -9.62
CA ILE A 265 21.83 -5.02 -8.95
C ILE A 265 22.03 -6.19 -9.91
N ILE A 266 21.65 -6.06 -11.18
CA ILE A 266 21.88 -7.09 -12.21
C ILE A 266 23.37 -7.36 -12.37
N GLU A 267 24.19 -6.32 -12.47
CA GLU A 267 25.64 -6.43 -12.65
C GLU A 267 26.30 -7.07 -11.43
N GLU A 268 25.93 -6.60 -10.23
CA GLU A 268 26.40 -7.13 -8.95
C GLU A 268 26.02 -8.61 -8.79
N ALA A 269 24.75 -8.96 -8.96
CA ALA A 269 24.29 -10.35 -8.85
C ALA A 269 24.92 -11.28 -9.91
N SER A 270 25.19 -10.77 -11.12
CA SER A 270 25.89 -11.53 -12.17
C SER A 270 27.36 -11.78 -11.79
N ASN A 271 28.04 -10.78 -11.24
CA ASN A 271 29.41 -10.92 -10.75
C ASN A 271 29.50 -11.90 -9.57
N LEU A 272 28.59 -11.80 -8.60
CA LEU A 272 28.47 -12.76 -7.51
C LEU A 272 28.29 -14.19 -8.02
N ARG A 273 27.47 -14.39 -9.05
CA ARG A 273 27.22 -15.70 -9.62
C ARG A 273 28.47 -16.33 -10.24
N GLU A 274 29.34 -15.53 -10.86
CA GLU A 274 30.55 -16.03 -11.53
C GLU A 274 31.73 -16.23 -10.56
N ASN A 275 31.80 -15.42 -9.51
CA ASN A 275 33.01 -15.30 -8.67
C ASN A 275 32.82 -15.75 -7.21
N ALA A 276 31.60 -16.06 -6.75
CA ALA A 276 31.36 -16.49 -5.38
C ALA A 276 32.10 -17.80 -5.06
N THR A 277 32.91 -17.77 -4.00
CA THR A 277 33.66 -18.94 -3.50
C THR A 277 33.15 -19.44 -2.15
N ASP A 278 32.57 -18.55 -1.33
CA ASP A 278 31.93 -18.88 -0.06
C ASP A 278 30.43 -18.55 -0.10
N ILE A 279 29.60 -19.50 0.35
CA ILE A 279 28.13 -19.39 0.32
C ILE A 279 27.63 -18.36 1.34
N ASN A 280 28.26 -18.25 2.51
CA ASN A 280 27.79 -17.35 3.56
C ASN A 280 28.13 -15.89 3.23
N GLU A 281 29.31 -15.64 2.67
CA GLU A 281 29.69 -14.32 2.16
C GLU A 281 28.74 -13.89 1.04
N ALA A 282 28.49 -14.76 0.05
CA ALA A 282 27.55 -14.47 -1.03
C ALA A 282 26.12 -14.18 -0.53
N ILE A 283 25.63 -14.93 0.47
CA ILE A 283 24.32 -14.67 1.07
C ILE A 283 24.31 -13.32 1.79
N SER A 284 25.38 -12.95 2.50
CA SER A 284 25.47 -11.64 3.16
C SER A 284 25.41 -10.48 2.15
N GLU A 285 26.03 -10.62 0.98
CA GLU A 285 25.94 -9.63 -0.10
C GLU A 285 24.52 -9.56 -0.68
N VAL A 286 23.90 -10.72 -0.92
CA VAL A 286 22.52 -10.82 -1.39
C VAL A 286 21.51 -10.20 -0.41
N GLU A 287 21.73 -10.31 0.90
CA GLU A 287 20.92 -9.61 1.91
C GLU A 287 21.06 -8.08 1.83
N GLY A 288 22.26 -7.58 1.47
CA GLY A 288 22.49 -6.17 1.17
C GLY A 288 21.68 -5.71 -0.05
N ILE A 289 21.67 -6.51 -1.13
CA ILE A 289 20.82 -6.27 -2.31
C ILE A 289 19.34 -6.27 -1.93
N LEU A 290 18.89 -7.24 -1.12
CA LEU A 290 17.51 -7.30 -0.64
C LEU A 290 17.10 -6.01 0.08
N GLN A 291 17.97 -5.48 0.96
CA GLN A 291 17.66 -4.25 1.67
C GLN A 291 17.52 -3.05 0.71
N ARG A 292 18.35 -2.99 -0.34
CA ARG A 292 18.22 -1.96 -1.39
C ARG A 292 16.93 -2.11 -2.18
N LEU A 293 16.53 -3.33 -2.55
CA LEU A 293 15.24 -3.60 -3.19
C LEU A 293 14.05 -3.18 -2.32
N LYS A 294 14.11 -3.43 -1.01
CA LYS A 294 13.08 -2.95 -0.05
C LYS A 294 12.99 -1.43 0.00
N ASN A 295 14.12 -0.73 -0.11
CA ASN A 295 14.13 0.73 -0.16
C ASN A 295 13.54 1.24 -1.49
N LEU A 296 13.81 0.57 -2.60
CA LEU A 296 13.21 0.87 -3.91
C LEU A 296 11.69 0.61 -3.94
N ALA A 297 11.24 -0.42 -3.22
CA ALA A 297 9.84 -0.83 -3.09
C ALA A 297 9.03 0.05 -2.12
N GLN A 298 9.31 1.36 -2.09
CA GLN A 298 8.53 2.36 -1.38
C GLN A 298 7.95 3.36 -2.39
N GLU A 299 6.66 3.65 -2.26
CA GLU A 299 5.95 4.59 -3.14
C GLU A 299 5.42 5.78 -2.33
N PRO A 300 6.13 6.92 -2.30
CA PRO A 300 5.72 8.06 -1.49
C PRO A 300 4.47 8.77 -2.05
N GLN A 301 4.13 8.59 -3.33
CA GLN A 301 3.04 9.29 -4.01
C GLN A 301 1.79 8.42 -4.20
N ASN A 302 1.43 7.63 -3.19
CA ASN A 302 0.20 6.83 -3.21
C ASN A 302 -1.02 7.70 -2.86
N SER A 303 -1.70 8.19 -3.90
CA SER A 303 -2.95 8.96 -3.77
C SER A 303 -4.22 8.11 -3.73
N MET A 304 -4.13 6.79 -3.92
CA MET A 304 -5.31 5.91 -3.85
C MET A 304 -5.52 5.51 -2.39
N PRO A 305 -6.71 5.77 -1.79
CA PRO A 305 -6.95 5.38 -0.41
C PRO A 305 -6.92 3.87 -0.25
N ASP A 306 -6.62 3.43 0.96
CA ASP A 306 -6.63 2.02 1.30
C ASP A 306 -8.06 1.52 1.44
N VAL A 307 -8.20 0.22 1.24
CA VAL A 307 -9.46 -0.48 1.47
C VAL A 307 -9.54 -0.81 2.95
N ILE A 308 -10.64 -0.43 3.60
CA ILE A 308 -10.91 -0.77 4.99
C ILE A 308 -12.08 -1.74 5.05
N LEU A 309 -11.85 -2.90 5.65
CA LEU A 309 -12.87 -3.85 6.05
C LEU A 309 -13.25 -3.56 7.50
N TRP A 310 -14.49 -3.21 7.76
CA TRP A 310 -15.05 -3.02 9.09
C TRP A 310 -15.89 -4.22 9.50
N MET A 311 -15.81 -4.59 10.77
CA MET A 311 -16.78 -5.45 11.43
C MET A 311 -17.68 -4.57 12.29
N ILE A 312 -18.98 -4.68 12.09
CA ILE A 312 -20.00 -3.85 12.71
C ILE A 312 -20.93 -4.77 13.51
N SER A 313 -21.28 -4.37 14.73
CA SER A 313 -22.33 -5.02 15.50
C SER A 313 -23.35 -3.97 15.97
N GLY A 314 -24.61 -4.16 15.57
CA GLY A 314 -25.62 -3.10 15.66
C GLY A 314 -25.15 -1.85 14.89
N ASP A 315 -24.94 -0.76 15.61
CA ASP A 315 -24.50 0.52 15.05
C ASP A 315 -23.02 0.85 15.37
N LYS A 316 -22.28 -0.08 15.95
CA LYS A 316 -20.89 0.13 16.40
C LYS A 316 -19.88 -0.63 15.54
N ARG A 317 -18.78 0.04 15.19
CA ARG A 317 -17.62 -0.57 14.51
C ARG A 317 -16.72 -1.20 15.57
N ILE A 318 -16.70 -2.52 15.63
CA ILE A 318 -16.04 -3.27 16.71
C ILE A 318 -14.65 -3.81 16.33
N ALA A 319 -14.36 -3.93 15.03
CA ALA A 319 -13.04 -4.31 14.53
C ALA A 319 -12.83 -3.79 13.11
N TYR A 320 -11.57 -3.74 12.67
CA TYR A 320 -11.22 -3.35 11.31
C TYR A 320 -10.00 -4.08 10.78
N TYR A 321 -9.85 -4.08 9.46
CA TYR A 321 -8.66 -4.54 8.78
C TYR A 321 -8.36 -3.62 7.58
N ARG A 322 -7.14 -3.10 7.55
CA ARG A 322 -6.67 -2.18 6.50
C ARG A 322 -5.92 -2.95 5.42
N ILE A 323 -6.28 -2.70 4.17
CA ILE A 323 -5.71 -3.35 2.98
C ILE A 323 -5.20 -2.25 2.05
N PRO A 324 -3.87 -2.12 1.87
CA PRO A 324 -3.31 -1.18 0.92
C PRO A 324 -3.88 -1.38 -0.49
N ALA A 325 -4.19 -0.28 -1.20
CA ALA A 325 -4.82 -0.37 -2.51
C ALA A 325 -3.99 -1.18 -3.54
N ASN A 326 -2.66 -1.10 -3.46
CA ASN A 326 -1.76 -1.81 -4.37
C ASN A 326 -1.88 -3.34 -4.23
N GLU A 327 -2.17 -3.85 -3.02
CA GLU A 327 -2.28 -5.29 -2.73
C GLU A 327 -3.43 -5.96 -3.49
N VAL A 328 -4.49 -5.20 -3.78
CA VAL A 328 -5.73 -5.69 -4.42
C VAL A 328 -5.94 -5.09 -5.81
N LEU A 329 -4.96 -4.34 -6.32
CA LEU A 329 -5.04 -3.74 -7.65
C LEU A 329 -4.90 -4.82 -8.74
N TYR A 330 -5.87 -4.84 -9.65
CA TYR A 330 -5.79 -5.65 -10.86
C TYR A 330 -4.93 -4.96 -11.93
N SER A 331 -4.07 -5.75 -12.59
CA SER A 331 -3.39 -5.36 -13.83
C SER A 331 -3.57 -6.46 -14.88
N SER A 332 -3.59 -6.07 -16.16
CA SER A 332 -3.55 -7.03 -17.27
C SER A 332 -2.16 -7.65 -17.45
N HIS A 333 -1.12 -7.03 -16.89
CA HIS A 333 0.24 -7.56 -16.93
C HIS A 333 0.51 -8.38 -15.66
N PRO A 334 0.91 -9.66 -15.77
CA PRO A 334 0.99 -10.57 -14.62
C PRO A 334 1.98 -10.09 -13.55
N ASP A 335 3.10 -9.47 -13.94
CA ASP A 335 4.11 -8.96 -13.01
C ASP A 335 3.66 -7.73 -12.18
N TYR A 336 2.53 -7.12 -12.51
CA TYR A 336 2.06 -5.87 -11.87
C TYR A 336 0.83 -6.06 -10.97
N ILE A 337 0.30 -7.28 -10.92
CA ILE A 337 -0.91 -7.60 -10.16
C ILE A 337 -0.60 -7.51 -8.66
N GLY A 338 -1.51 -6.90 -7.89
CA GLY A 338 -1.43 -6.86 -6.44
C GLY A 338 -1.37 -8.26 -5.83
N ARG A 339 -0.57 -8.47 -4.80
CA ARG A 339 -0.29 -9.81 -4.26
C ARG A 339 -1.53 -10.56 -3.78
N LYS A 340 -2.56 -9.83 -3.32
CA LYS A 340 -3.84 -10.32 -2.83
C LYS A 340 -4.96 -10.26 -3.89
N CYS A 341 -4.71 -9.63 -5.04
CA CYS A 341 -5.71 -9.48 -6.09
C CYS A 341 -6.14 -10.85 -6.65
N GLY A 342 -7.44 -11.13 -6.61
CA GLY A 342 -8.02 -12.39 -7.10
C GLY A 342 -7.66 -13.63 -6.29
N LYS A 343 -7.03 -13.48 -5.11
CA LYS A 343 -6.66 -14.59 -4.23
C LYS A 343 -7.57 -14.63 -3.01
N ILE A 344 -7.86 -15.84 -2.52
CA ILE A 344 -8.55 -16.04 -1.24
C ILE A 344 -7.61 -15.57 -0.13
N GLN A 345 -8.12 -14.77 0.80
CA GLN A 345 -7.37 -14.26 1.96
C GLN A 345 -8.08 -14.68 3.24
N SER A 346 -7.31 -15.09 4.24
CA SER A 346 -7.80 -15.24 5.61
C SER A 346 -7.40 -14.00 6.39
N ILE A 347 -8.39 -13.28 6.91
CA ILE A 347 -8.19 -12.03 7.65
C ILE A 347 -8.47 -12.31 9.12
N GLN A 348 -7.55 -11.87 9.98
CA GLN A 348 -7.75 -11.81 11.43
C GLN A 348 -7.96 -10.34 11.79
N MET A 349 -9.06 -10.06 12.51
CA MET A 349 -9.51 -8.72 12.88
C MET A 349 -9.53 -8.55 14.39
#